data_AF-A0A7W1KG22-F1
#
_entry.id   AF-A0A7W1KG22-F1
#
_cell.length_a   1.000
_cell.length_b   1.000
_cell.length_c   1.000
_cell.angle_alpha   90.00
_cell.angle_beta   90.00
_cell.angle_gamma   90.00
#
_symmetry.space_group_name_H-M   'P 1'
#
loop_
_entity.id
_entity.type
_entity.pdbx_description
1 polymer ?
#
loop_
_entity_poly.entity_id
_entity_poly.type
_entity_poly.pdbx_seq_one_letter_code
_entity_poly.pdbx_strand_id
1 'polypeptide(L)'
;MNKNQKGFSVIEIVLVFILIILVGITGWYVWSQNKETIGNKAKEQTRSGAQGTNNPTSVTPAIDKSYLVIKEKTVQFELTDKIKDAYYHVSKDGFIYLSLRRYDSMKGFEGCTAKGGPQDDGNGLAALTYAKPGDDNSGSPYTEAELEGMVSLGGNKIDDTYYWFEPNSQAPCFDVEDLNEEDRSVQLMYEAQDNLLTQGKTLTKAN
;
A
#
# COMPACT_ATOMS: atom_id res chain seq x y z
N MET A 1 34.50 -20.79 -61.10
CA MET A 1 33.75 -20.02 -60.08
C MET A 1 33.18 -21.01 -59.08
N ASN A 2 33.86 -21.19 -57.94
CA ASN A 2 33.46 -22.17 -56.93
C ASN A 2 32.52 -21.52 -55.89
N LYS A 3 31.32 -22.08 -55.73
CA LYS A 3 30.27 -21.60 -54.81
C LYS A 3 30.27 -22.43 -53.53
N ASN A 4 30.85 -21.90 -52.45
CA ASN A 4 30.78 -22.50 -51.10
C ASN A 4 30.16 -21.50 -50.11
N GLN A 5 28.82 -21.47 -50.02
CA GLN A 5 28.06 -20.69 -49.03
C GLN A 5 27.05 -21.58 -48.28
N LYS A 6 27.51 -22.66 -47.63
CA LYS A 6 26.64 -23.57 -46.85
C LYS A 6 26.76 -23.42 -45.32
N GLY A 7 27.51 -22.42 -44.83
CA GLY A 7 27.77 -22.26 -43.40
C GLY A 7 26.79 -21.36 -42.63
N PHE A 8 26.11 -20.43 -43.31
CA PHE A 8 25.35 -19.38 -42.60
C PHE A 8 23.96 -19.81 -42.12
N SER A 9 23.38 -20.86 -42.71
CA SER A 9 22.00 -21.28 -42.40
C SER A 9 21.87 -22.01 -41.05
N VAL A 10 22.93 -22.70 -40.59
CA VAL A 10 22.88 -23.45 -39.33
C VAL A 10 22.95 -22.53 -38.12
N ILE A 11 23.71 -21.43 -38.21
CA ILE A 11 23.88 -20.49 -37.10
C ILE A 11 22.56 -19.76 -36.76
N GLU A 12 21.76 -19.46 -37.78
CA GLU A 12 20.49 -18.74 -37.63
C GLU A 12 19.44 -19.58 -36.89
N ILE A 13 19.34 -20.88 -37.22
CA ILE A 13 18.42 -21.80 -36.55
C ILE A 13 18.78 -21.94 -35.06
N VAL A 14 20.07 -22.05 -34.73
CA VAL A 14 20.52 -22.17 -33.33
C VAL A 14 20.16 -20.92 -32.52
N LEU A 15 20.30 -19.73 -33.11
CA LEU A 15 20.00 -18.45 -32.45
C LEU A 15 18.51 -18.31 -32.13
N VAL A 16 17.62 -18.75 -33.03
CA VAL A 16 16.17 -18.74 -32.79
C VAL A 16 15.78 -19.70 -31.67
N PHE A 17 16.39 -20.89 -31.60
CA PHE A 17 16.12 -21.85 -30.53
C PHE A 17 16.50 -21.31 -29.14
N ILE A 18 17.62 -20.58 -29.03
CA ILE A 18 18.05 -19.97 -27.75
C ILE A 18 17.01 -18.96 -27.26
N LEU A 19 16.44 -18.15 -28.15
CA LEU A 19 15.41 -17.16 -27.78
C LEU A 19 14.13 -17.83 -27.26
N ILE A 20 13.68 -18.92 -27.91
CA ILE A 20 12.47 -19.65 -27.48
C ILE A 20 12.68 -20.25 -26.08
N ILE A 21 13.87 -20.80 -25.80
CA ILE A 21 14.20 -21.38 -24.49
C ILE A 21 14.18 -20.29 -23.40
N LEU A 22 14.77 -19.12 -23.66
CA LEU A 22 14.80 -18.01 -22.70
C LEU A 22 13.39 -17.51 -22.35
N VAL A 23 12.52 -17.34 -23.34
CA VAL A 23 11.13 -16.91 -23.11
C VAL A 23 10.32 -17.98 -22.38
N GLY A 24 10.56 -19.27 -22.66
CA GLY A 24 9.91 -20.37 -21.96
C GLY A 24 10.25 -20.41 -20.47
N ILE A 25 11.53 -20.23 -20.12
CA ILE A 25 12.01 -20.26 -18.73
C ILE A 25 11.45 -19.08 -17.94
N THR A 26 11.50 -17.85 -18.49
CA THR A 26 11.01 -16.66 -17.80
C THR A 26 9.50 -16.70 -17.58
N GLY A 27 8.73 -17.15 -18.58
CA GLY A 27 7.28 -17.33 -18.46
C GLY A 27 6.90 -18.38 -17.40
N TRP A 28 7.62 -19.50 -17.35
CA TRP A 28 7.38 -20.54 -16.34
C TRP A 28 7.71 -20.08 -14.92
N TYR A 29 8.81 -19.34 -14.75
CA TYR A 29 9.24 -18.83 -13.43
C TYR A 29 8.21 -17.87 -12.81
N VAL A 30 7.71 -16.91 -13.59
CA VAL A 30 6.67 -15.95 -13.13
C VAL A 30 5.37 -16.67 -12.78
N TRP A 31 4.97 -17.67 -13.58
CA TRP A 31 3.76 -18.45 -13.30
C TRP A 31 3.88 -19.30 -12.03
N SER A 32 5.07 -19.86 -11.75
CA SER A 32 5.29 -20.70 -10.58
C SER A 32 5.22 -19.93 -9.26
N GLN A 33 5.63 -18.66 -9.24
CA GLN A 33 5.59 -17.81 -8.04
C GLN A 33 4.15 -17.42 -7.63
N ASN A 34 3.17 -17.51 -8.53
CA ASN A 34 1.81 -17.04 -8.28
C ASN A 34 0.83 -18.13 -7.80
N LYS A 35 1.31 -19.32 -7.41
CA LYS A 35 0.46 -20.46 -7.01
C LYS A 35 0.40 -20.76 -5.51
N GLU A 36 1.19 -20.08 -4.67
CA GLU A 36 1.25 -20.42 -3.23
C GLU A 36 0.26 -19.67 -2.32
N THR A 37 -0.62 -18.81 -2.85
CA THR A 37 -1.49 -17.95 -2.00
C THR A 37 -2.99 -18.25 -2.11
N ILE A 38 -3.38 -19.49 -2.44
CA ILE A 38 -4.78 -19.93 -2.38
C ILE A 38 -4.86 -21.26 -1.63
N GLY A 39 -4.62 -21.20 -0.31
CA GLY A 39 -4.69 -22.39 0.53
C GLY A 39 -4.78 -22.05 2.01
N ASN A 40 -6.00 -22.08 2.53
CA ASN A 40 -6.36 -22.26 3.93
C ASN A 40 -6.00 -21.13 4.90
N LYS A 41 -7.02 -20.43 5.43
CA LYS A 41 -7.33 -20.42 6.89
C LYS A 41 -8.81 -20.03 7.10
N ALA A 42 -9.67 -21.05 7.08
CA ALA A 42 -11.00 -20.99 7.68
C ALA A 42 -10.90 -21.43 9.15
N LYS A 43 -11.57 -20.69 10.02
CA LYS A 43 -12.10 -21.02 11.36
C LYS A 43 -11.23 -21.84 12.33
N GLU A 44 -10.98 -21.28 13.51
CA GLU A 44 -11.49 -21.90 14.74
C GLU A 44 -11.60 -20.92 15.91
N GLN A 45 -12.82 -20.86 16.44
CA GLN A 45 -13.24 -20.10 17.61
C GLN A 45 -13.40 -21.11 18.74
N THR A 46 -12.50 -21.09 19.73
CA THR A 46 -12.60 -21.95 20.92
C THR A 46 -13.00 -21.11 22.13
N ARG A 47 -14.27 -21.21 22.52
CA ARG A 47 -14.77 -20.78 23.83
C ARG A 47 -14.35 -21.83 24.87
N SER A 48 -13.62 -21.41 25.89
CA SER A 48 -13.50 -22.17 27.13
C SER A 48 -14.01 -21.31 28.29
N GLY A 49 -15.06 -21.79 28.94
CA GLY A 49 -15.66 -21.17 30.12
C GLY A 49 -14.93 -21.60 31.39
N ALA A 50 -14.59 -20.63 32.23
CA ALA A 50 -14.24 -20.86 33.62
C ALA A 50 -15.08 -19.94 34.50
N GLN A 51 -15.85 -20.57 35.39
CA GLN A 51 -16.77 -19.94 36.33
C GLN A 51 -15.97 -19.63 37.60
N GLY A 52 -15.76 -18.35 37.87
CA GLY A 52 -14.94 -17.86 38.99
C GLY A 52 -15.58 -16.64 39.65
N THR A 53 -15.71 -16.74 40.96
CA THR A 53 -16.50 -15.95 41.89
C THR A 53 -15.82 -14.62 42.31
N ASN A 54 -16.65 -13.56 42.47
CA ASN A 54 -16.50 -12.31 43.27
C ASN A 54 -15.40 -11.27 42.97
N ASN A 55 -15.78 -10.18 42.29
CA ASN A 55 -15.69 -8.77 42.73
C ASN A 55 -16.23 -7.87 41.58
N PRO A 56 -17.03 -6.80 41.80
CA PRO A 56 -17.36 -5.88 40.72
C PRO A 56 -16.16 -4.95 40.47
N THR A 57 -15.10 -5.50 39.90
CA THR A 57 -14.13 -4.70 39.18
C THR A 57 -14.83 -4.22 37.92
N SER A 58 -14.96 -2.91 37.76
CA SER A 58 -15.38 -2.29 36.50
C SER A 58 -14.43 -2.75 35.40
N VAL A 59 -14.76 -3.86 34.75
CA VAL A 59 -14.11 -4.31 33.53
C VAL A 59 -14.47 -3.26 32.49
N THR A 60 -13.55 -2.32 32.28
CA THR A 60 -13.57 -1.47 31.09
C THR A 60 -13.66 -2.44 29.91
N PRO A 61 -14.76 -2.39 29.12
CA PRO A 61 -14.92 -3.31 28.01
C PRO A 61 -13.69 -3.18 27.12
N ALA A 62 -13.07 -4.31 26.79
CA ALA A 62 -11.99 -4.33 25.81
C ALA A 62 -12.55 -3.75 24.51
N ILE A 63 -12.07 -2.57 24.14
CA ILE A 63 -12.47 -1.94 22.88
C ILE A 63 -11.87 -2.81 21.78
N ASP A 64 -12.74 -3.44 20.98
CA ASP A 64 -12.32 -4.20 19.80
C ASP A 64 -11.66 -3.23 18.82
N LYS A 65 -10.32 -3.23 18.81
CA LYS A 65 -9.54 -2.40 17.91
C LYS A 65 -9.61 -2.98 16.50
N SER A 66 -10.04 -2.16 15.55
CA SER A 66 -10.00 -2.49 14.13
C SER A 66 -8.71 -1.96 13.52
N TYR A 67 -8.10 -2.71 12.60
CA TYR A 67 -6.83 -2.35 11.97
C TYR A 67 -6.95 -2.43 10.45
N LEU A 68 -6.25 -1.54 9.76
CA LEU A 68 -5.96 -1.70 8.33
C LEU A 68 -4.57 -2.32 8.18
N VAL A 69 -4.51 -3.50 7.57
CA VAL A 69 -3.27 -4.26 7.38
C VAL A 69 -2.79 -4.13 5.94
N ILE A 70 -1.59 -3.54 5.77
CA ILE A 70 -0.91 -3.36 4.49
C ILE A 70 0.07 -4.52 4.33
N LYS A 71 -0.36 -5.55 3.58
CA LYS A 71 0.27 -6.87 3.60
C LYS A 71 1.65 -6.87 2.97
N GLU A 72 1.83 -6.07 1.94
CA GLU A 72 3.05 -5.94 1.14
C GLU A 72 4.20 -5.36 1.95
N LYS A 73 3.89 -4.68 3.07
CA LYS A 73 4.87 -4.10 3.99
C LYS A 73 4.83 -4.69 5.39
N THR A 74 3.91 -5.62 5.66
CA THR A 74 3.74 -6.22 7.00
C THR A 74 3.56 -5.14 8.08
N VAL A 75 2.83 -4.07 7.74
CA VAL A 75 2.51 -2.98 8.68
C VAL A 75 0.99 -2.85 8.83
N GLN A 76 0.57 -2.30 9.96
CA GLN A 76 -0.83 -2.01 10.24
C GLN A 76 -0.96 -0.74 11.09
N PHE A 77 -2.10 -0.07 10.99
CA PHE A 77 -2.47 1.04 11.89
C PHE A 77 -3.92 0.90 12.35
N GLU A 78 -4.21 1.50 13.50
CA GLU A 78 -5.53 1.44 14.13
C GLU A 78 -6.53 2.31 13.36
N LEU A 79 -7.70 1.75 13.08
CA LEU A 79 -8.80 2.47 12.46
C LEU A 79 -9.63 3.15 13.54
N THR A 80 -9.76 4.47 13.44
CA THR A 80 -10.66 5.25 14.28
C THR A 80 -12.06 5.32 13.67
N ASP A 81 -13.05 5.79 14.43
CA ASP A 81 -14.42 6.00 13.92
C ASP A 81 -14.50 6.88 12.67
N LYS A 82 -13.53 7.81 12.51
CA LYS A 82 -13.47 8.74 11.37
C LYS A 82 -12.99 8.06 10.07
N ILE A 83 -12.16 7.04 10.19
CA ILE A 83 -11.51 6.34 9.06
C ILE A 83 -11.80 4.84 9.04
N LYS A 84 -12.85 4.38 9.72
CA LYS A 84 -13.18 2.95 9.87
C LYS A 84 -13.42 2.20 8.56
N ASP A 85 -13.69 2.93 7.49
CA ASP A 85 -13.88 2.42 6.13
C ASP A 85 -12.67 2.68 5.22
N ALA A 86 -11.52 2.99 5.82
CA ALA A 86 -10.27 3.13 5.09
C ALA A 86 -9.88 1.83 4.41
N TYR A 87 -9.31 1.98 3.22
CA TYR A 87 -8.76 0.90 2.44
C TYR A 87 -7.52 1.39 1.71
N TYR A 88 -6.72 0.46 1.21
CA TYR A 88 -5.55 0.79 0.41
C TYR A 88 -5.56 0.07 -0.94
N HIS A 89 -4.71 0.56 -1.82
CA HIS A 89 -4.40 -0.04 -3.11
C HIS A 89 -2.92 0.09 -3.41
N VAL A 90 -2.36 -0.95 -4.01
CA VAL A 90 -0.97 -0.97 -4.47
C VAL A 90 -0.96 -0.78 -5.99
N SER A 91 -0.36 0.30 -6.47
CA SER A 91 -0.24 0.55 -7.90
C SER A 91 0.72 -0.43 -8.57
N LYS A 92 0.76 -0.43 -9.91
CA LYS A 92 1.68 -1.26 -10.69
C LYS A 92 3.15 -0.98 -10.39
N ASP A 93 3.45 0.27 -10.02
CA ASP A 93 4.81 0.72 -9.66
C ASP A 93 5.14 0.47 -8.18
N GLY A 94 4.22 -0.13 -7.42
CA GLY A 94 4.43 -0.52 -6.03
C GLY A 94 4.14 0.59 -5.00
N PHE A 95 3.55 1.72 -5.43
CA PHE A 95 3.09 2.77 -4.51
C PHE A 95 1.82 2.32 -3.79
N ILE A 96 1.70 2.68 -2.51
CA ILE A 96 0.59 2.28 -1.65
C ILE A 96 -0.27 3.51 -1.37
N TYR A 97 -1.46 3.56 -1.95
CA TYR A 97 -2.41 4.66 -1.80
C TYR A 97 -3.51 4.29 -0.81
N LEU A 98 -3.93 5.24 -0.01
CA LEU A 98 -5.01 5.10 0.97
C LEU A 98 -6.20 5.98 0.57
N SER A 99 -7.39 5.45 0.74
CA SER A 99 -8.63 6.23 0.61
C SER A 99 -9.72 5.72 1.55
N LEU A 100 -10.87 6.38 1.55
CA LEU A 100 -12.04 6.12 2.38
C LEU A 100 -13.25 5.85 1.47
N ARG A 101 -13.92 4.71 1.66
CA ARG A 101 -15.04 4.30 0.80
C ARG A 101 -16.20 5.29 0.76
N ARG A 102 -16.47 5.97 1.88
CA ARG A 102 -17.52 6.97 1.97
C ARG A 102 -17.21 8.21 1.12
N TYR A 103 -15.94 8.58 0.98
CA TYR A 103 -15.53 9.75 0.21
C TYR A 103 -15.58 9.47 -1.29
N ASP A 104 -15.23 8.26 -1.72
CA ASP A 104 -15.40 7.79 -3.11
C ASP A 104 -16.85 7.94 -3.62
N SER A 105 -17.82 7.96 -2.70
CA SER A 105 -19.25 8.08 -3.01
C SER A 105 -19.80 9.51 -2.92
N MET A 106 -18.97 10.49 -2.54
CA MET A 106 -19.38 11.89 -2.45
C MET A 106 -19.26 12.61 -3.79
N LYS A 107 -20.28 13.42 -4.10
CA LYS A 107 -20.28 14.29 -5.28
C LYS A 107 -19.17 15.34 -5.18
N GLY A 108 -18.46 15.60 -6.27
CA GLY A 108 -17.29 16.49 -6.34
C GLY A 108 -15.97 15.83 -5.96
N PHE A 109 -16.01 14.58 -5.47
CA PHE A 109 -14.83 13.77 -5.13
C PHE A 109 -14.77 12.51 -5.98
N GLU A 110 -15.50 12.48 -7.11
CA GLU A 110 -15.46 11.39 -8.05
C GLU A 110 -14.02 11.24 -8.56
N GLY A 111 -13.37 10.14 -8.19
CA GLY A 111 -11.99 9.87 -8.60
C GLY A 111 -11.00 9.86 -7.44
N CYS A 112 -11.36 10.30 -6.22
CA CYS A 112 -10.54 10.22 -5.00
C CYS A 112 -10.38 8.80 -4.44
N THR A 113 -10.30 7.83 -5.35
CA THR A 113 -10.28 6.42 -5.03
C THR A 113 -8.84 5.94 -5.04
N ALA A 114 -8.49 5.10 -4.08
CA ALA A 114 -7.30 4.26 -4.19
C ALA A 114 -7.60 3.13 -5.21
N LYS A 115 -7.74 3.44 -6.50
CA LYS A 115 -7.91 2.47 -7.60
C LYS A 115 -6.73 2.55 -8.55
N GLY A 116 -6.32 1.40 -9.07
CA GLY A 116 -5.32 1.27 -10.13
C GLY A 116 -5.99 0.80 -11.41
N GLY A 117 -6.45 1.75 -12.20
CA GLY A 117 -6.68 1.58 -13.62
C GLY A 117 -5.40 1.77 -14.44
N PRO A 118 -5.44 1.45 -15.74
CA PRO A 118 -4.28 1.48 -16.63
C PRO A 118 -3.77 2.89 -17.00
N GLN A 119 -4.49 3.95 -16.62
CA GLN A 119 -4.07 5.36 -16.71
C GLN A 119 -4.06 6.05 -15.33
N ASP A 120 -4.19 5.30 -14.24
CA ASP A 120 -4.53 5.86 -12.92
C ASP A 120 -3.28 6.00 -12.06
N ASP A 121 -2.64 7.15 -12.21
CA ASP A 121 -1.72 7.71 -11.24
C ASP A 121 -2.54 7.91 -9.96
N GLY A 122 -2.16 7.25 -8.85
CA GLY A 122 -3.05 7.02 -7.72
C GLY A 122 -3.71 8.29 -7.17
N ASN A 123 -5.04 8.29 -7.12
CA ASN A 123 -5.86 9.39 -6.58
C ASN A 123 -6.29 9.16 -5.12
N GLY A 124 -5.48 8.45 -4.34
CA GLY A 124 -5.74 8.27 -2.90
C GLY A 124 -5.63 9.59 -2.14
N LEU A 125 -6.32 9.67 -1.00
CA LEU A 125 -6.22 10.80 -0.06
C LEU A 125 -4.81 10.98 0.52
N ALA A 126 -4.09 9.86 0.65
CA ALA A 126 -2.71 9.82 1.10
C ALA A 126 -1.96 8.67 0.42
N ALA A 127 -0.64 8.75 0.41
CA ALA A 127 0.25 7.64 0.08
C ALA A 127 1.01 7.19 1.32
N LEU A 128 1.21 5.90 1.49
CA LEU A 128 2.20 5.37 2.44
C LEU A 128 3.55 5.36 1.73
N THR A 129 4.45 6.21 2.20
CA THR A 129 5.83 6.27 1.75
C THR A 129 6.73 5.55 2.75
N TYR A 130 7.80 4.94 2.26
CA TYR A 130 8.76 4.22 3.07
C TYR A 130 10.15 4.28 2.45
N ALA A 131 11.17 4.29 3.29
CA ALA A 131 12.56 4.29 2.87
C ALA A 131 13.49 3.72 3.95
N LYS A 132 14.64 3.24 3.50
CA LYS A 132 15.78 2.86 4.34
C LYS A 132 16.95 3.80 4.11
N PRO A 133 17.87 3.94 5.07
CA PRO A 133 19.13 4.60 4.84
C PRO A 133 19.86 3.94 3.66
N GLY A 134 20.28 4.75 2.69
CA GLY A 134 20.90 4.26 1.46
C GLY A 134 19.98 4.10 0.27
N ASP A 135 18.64 4.09 0.44
CA ASP A 135 17.70 4.07 -0.68
C ASP A 135 17.82 5.36 -1.50
N ASP A 136 17.67 5.27 -2.83
CA ASP A 136 17.78 6.44 -3.72
C ASP A 136 16.63 7.44 -3.49
N ASN A 137 17.00 8.69 -3.26
CA ASN A 137 16.12 9.85 -3.18
C ASN A 137 16.54 10.85 -4.25
N SER A 138 16.02 10.66 -5.47
CA SER A 138 16.26 11.56 -6.61
C SER A 138 17.76 11.73 -6.95
N GLY A 139 18.52 10.63 -6.93
CA GLY A 139 19.95 10.62 -7.27
C GLY A 139 20.90 10.82 -6.08
N SER A 140 20.38 10.94 -4.86
CA SER A 140 21.17 10.89 -3.63
C SER A 140 20.57 9.90 -2.63
N PRO A 141 21.37 9.08 -1.94
CA PRO A 141 20.83 8.14 -0.97
C PRO A 141 20.26 8.87 0.26
N TYR A 142 19.14 8.41 0.79
CA TYR A 142 18.62 8.87 2.08
C TYR A 142 19.64 8.65 3.19
N THR A 143 19.85 9.68 4.01
CA THR A 143 20.57 9.58 5.27
C THR A 143 19.64 9.25 6.43
N GLU A 144 20.16 8.64 7.50
CA GLU A 144 19.38 8.37 8.73
C GLU A 144 18.74 9.66 9.28
N ALA A 145 19.48 10.78 9.29
CA ALA A 145 19.00 12.05 9.83
C ALA A 145 17.83 12.64 9.03
N GLU A 146 17.85 12.50 7.70
CA GLU A 146 16.72 12.92 6.85
C GLU A 146 15.47 12.09 7.14
N LEU A 147 15.63 10.78 7.26
CA LEU A 147 14.52 9.86 7.54
C LEU A 147 13.94 10.08 8.95
N GLU A 148 14.79 10.34 9.95
CA GLU A 148 14.35 10.76 11.28
C GLU A 148 13.56 12.08 11.24
N GLY A 149 13.99 13.02 10.39
CA GLY A 149 13.26 14.25 10.11
C GLY A 149 11.85 13.97 9.57
N MET A 150 11.71 13.08 8.59
CA MET A 150 10.41 12.70 8.03
C MET A 150 9.51 12.02 9.08
N VAL A 151 10.06 11.10 9.87
CA VAL A 151 9.30 10.43 10.93
C VAL A 151 8.83 11.41 12.01
N SER A 152 9.62 12.45 12.33
CA SER A 152 9.21 13.47 13.30
C SER A 152 7.94 14.23 12.90
N LEU A 153 7.62 14.28 11.59
CA LEU A 153 6.43 14.96 11.06
C LEU A 153 5.16 14.11 11.11
N GLY A 154 5.23 12.82 11.44
CA GLY A 154 4.05 11.96 11.40
C GLY A 154 4.28 10.50 11.07
N GLY A 155 5.53 10.06 10.99
CA GLY A 155 5.87 8.69 10.62
C GLY A 155 6.19 7.78 11.80
N ASN A 156 6.68 6.59 11.49
CA ASN A 156 7.21 5.63 12.45
C ASN A 156 8.39 4.83 11.85
N LYS A 157 9.33 4.40 12.69
CA LYS A 157 10.40 3.48 12.30
C LYS A 157 10.04 2.07 12.77
N ILE A 158 9.93 1.14 11.83
CA ILE A 158 9.66 -0.27 12.12
C ILE A 158 10.84 -1.06 11.55
N ASP A 159 11.56 -1.76 12.44
CA ASP A 159 12.84 -2.40 12.12
C ASP A 159 13.86 -1.38 11.55
N ASP A 160 14.35 -1.61 10.33
CA ASP A 160 15.30 -0.72 9.62
C ASP A 160 14.61 0.23 8.62
N THR A 161 13.27 0.22 8.58
CA THR A 161 12.49 0.96 7.58
C THR A 161 11.71 2.10 8.24
N TYR A 162 11.78 3.27 7.63
CA TYR A 162 11.02 4.45 8.02
C TYR A 162 9.75 4.51 7.18
N TYR A 163 8.62 4.77 7.82
CA TYR A 163 7.30 4.87 7.18
C TYR A 163 6.67 6.20 7.53
N TRP A 164 6.03 6.85 6.56
CA TRP A 164 5.22 8.05 6.80
C TRP A 164 4.09 8.13 5.77
N PHE A 165 3.06 8.87 6.11
CA PHE A 165 2.00 9.18 5.16
C PHE A 165 2.28 10.54 4.53
N GLU A 166 2.19 10.59 3.19
CA GLU A 166 2.25 11.83 2.45
C GLU A 166 0.84 12.21 2.00
N PRO A 167 0.39 13.44 2.28
CA PRO A 167 -0.82 13.94 1.66
C PRO A 167 -0.58 13.98 0.16
N ASN A 168 -1.44 13.32 -0.62
CA ASN A 168 -1.26 13.31 -2.07
C ASN A 168 -1.65 14.67 -2.64
N SER A 169 -0.67 15.57 -2.77
CA SER A 169 -0.89 16.92 -3.32
C SER A 169 -1.32 16.91 -4.79
N GLN A 170 -1.18 15.77 -5.48
CA GLN A 170 -1.56 15.60 -6.89
C GLN A 170 -2.88 14.86 -7.08
N ALA A 171 -3.57 14.45 -6.00
CA ALA A 171 -4.89 13.87 -6.18
C ALA A 171 -5.83 14.94 -6.80
N PRO A 172 -6.51 14.67 -7.93
CA PRO A 172 -7.47 15.59 -8.56
C PRO A 172 -8.67 15.94 -7.66
N CYS A 173 -8.71 15.39 -6.45
CA CYS A 173 -9.54 15.83 -5.32
C CYS A 173 -9.38 17.31 -4.95
N PHE A 174 -8.32 17.97 -5.42
CA PHE A 174 -7.98 19.35 -5.09
C PHE A 174 -8.39 20.37 -6.17
N ASP A 175 -9.13 19.98 -7.21
CA ASP A 175 -9.74 20.97 -8.11
C ASP A 175 -10.97 21.60 -7.41
N VAL A 176 -10.67 22.35 -6.35
CA VAL A 176 -11.63 23.03 -5.46
C VAL A 176 -12.06 24.38 -6.07
N GLU A 177 -11.63 24.71 -7.29
CA GLU A 177 -11.91 26.01 -7.92
C GLU A 177 -13.42 26.30 -8.04
N ASP A 178 -14.27 25.27 -8.01
CA ASP A 178 -15.74 25.37 -8.06
C ASP A 178 -16.48 25.10 -6.74
N LEU A 179 -15.78 24.72 -5.66
CA LEU A 179 -16.42 24.49 -4.36
C LEU A 179 -16.24 25.73 -3.47
N ASN A 180 -17.36 26.34 -3.08
CA ASN A 180 -17.34 27.40 -2.07
C ASN A 180 -16.71 26.82 -0.79
N GLU A 181 -15.79 27.54 -0.13
CA GLU A 181 -15.13 27.13 1.12
C GLU A 181 -16.10 26.70 2.25
N GLU A 182 -17.40 27.03 2.13
CA GLU A 182 -18.46 26.59 3.04
C GLU A 182 -18.91 25.13 2.84
N ASP A 183 -18.43 24.43 1.80
CA ASP A 183 -18.82 23.05 1.56
C ASP A 183 -18.15 22.11 2.58
N ARG A 184 -18.97 21.65 3.52
CA ARG A 184 -18.67 20.69 4.60
C ARG A 184 -17.85 19.46 4.14
N SER A 185 -17.92 19.08 2.87
CA SER A 185 -17.16 17.97 2.29
C SER A 185 -15.66 18.24 2.26
N VAL A 186 -15.22 19.46 1.96
CA VAL A 186 -13.80 19.87 1.94
C VAL A 186 -13.20 19.79 3.34
N GLN A 187 -13.90 20.32 4.35
CA GLN A 187 -13.46 20.23 5.75
C GLN A 187 -13.34 18.78 6.22
N LEU A 188 -14.33 17.94 5.90
CA LEU A 188 -14.31 16.52 6.24
C LEU A 188 -13.14 15.79 5.58
N MET A 189 -12.72 16.18 4.38
CA MET A 189 -11.57 15.61 3.70
C MET A 189 -10.26 15.99 4.42
N TYR A 190 -10.06 17.27 4.74
CA TYR A 190 -8.88 17.71 5.50
C TYR A 190 -8.80 17.01 6.85
N GLU A 191 -9.94 16.86 7.55
CA GLU A 191 -9.98 16.07 8.78
C GLU A 191 -9.59 14.61 8.55
N ALA A 192 -10.08 13.97 7.49
CA ALA A 192 -9.72 12.59 7.17
C ALA A 192 -8.21 12.45 6.91
N GLN A 193 -7.64 13.38 6.15
CA GLN A 193 -6.21 13.41 5.85
C GLN A 193 -5.38 13.63 7.12
N ASP A 194 -5.73 14.59 7.96
CA ASP A 194 -5.08 14.84 9.25
C ASP A 194 -5.17 13.61 10.18
N ASN A 195 -6.31 12.91 10.17
CA ASN A 195 -6.46 11.66 10.90
C ASN A 195 -5.54 10.55 10.35
N LEU A 196 -5.43 10.41 9.03
CA LEU A 196 -4.51 9.44 8.41
C LEU A 196 -3.05 9.77 8.76
N LEU A 197 -2.65 11.04 8.64
CA LEU A 197 -1.31 11.51 9.02
C LEU A 197 -1.01 11.23 10.50
N THR A 198 -1.98 11.49 11.38
CA THR A 198 -1.86 11.18 12.81
C THR A 198 -1.72 9.67 13.06
N GLN A 199 -2.42 8.83 12.30
CA GLN A 199 -2.26 7.38 12.37
C GLN A 199 -0.91 6.89 11.82
N GLY A 200 -0.17 7.69 11.05
CA GLY A 200 1.21 7.35 10.66
C GLY A 200 2.09 7.09 11.87
N LYS A 201 1.86 7.83 12.96
CA LYS A 201 2.55 7.64 14.25
C LYS A 201 2.17 6.33 14.95
N THR A 202 1.04 5.73 14.61
CA THR A 202 0.54 4.48 15.22
C THR A 202 0.82 3.24 14.38
N LEU A 203 1.58 3.39 13.27
CA LEU A 203 2.01 2.26 12.47
C LEU A 203 2.81 1.27 13.33
N THR A 204 2.42 0.00 13.24
CA THR A 204 3.03 -1.13 13.93
C THR A 204 3.24 -2.28 12.96
N LYS A 205 4.12 -3.21 13.33
CA LYS A 205 4.30 -4.45 12.59
C LYS A 205 3.04 -5.30 12.67
N ALA A 206 2.58 -5.80 11.53
CA ALA A 206 1.48 -6.76 11.47
C ALA A 206 1.97 -8.14 11.93
N ASN A 207 1.11 -8.86 12.67
CA ASN A 207 1.39 -10.22 13.17
C ASN A 207 1.09 -11.30 12.12
#